data_AF-A0A5J4T207-F1
#
_entry.id   AF-A0A5J4T207-F1
#
_cell.length_a   1.000
_cell.length_b   1.000
_cell.length_c   1.000
_cell.angle_alpha   90.00
_cell.angle_beta   90.00
_cell.angle_gamma   90.00
#
_symmetry.space_group_name_H-M   'P 1'
#
loop_
_entity.id
_entity.type
_entity.pdbx_description
1 polymer ?
#
loop_
_entity_poly.entity_id
_entity_poly.type
_entity_poly.pdbx_seq_one_letter_code
_entity_poly.pdbx_strand_id
1 'polypeptide(L)'
;MEVPKVGFNSSRFDKSLIISQMQCKDWTISNYIGSASTAKQVIVHHKKLNLKVKFVDMLTYLQPMELKQAAKDFGDGYDDKKGLFPYEAFNTDNVNEVLSKSEPFTMEYFNSSLKKTKISEKDYQIYLEDAKRFKNRWDYLQYYNEQDTYIMIKPLMTLISLQFKYKIDMFSFMSMAACSNAIKYAKAYEDFNINGLYPNFEDQSQKFYLKENYWQSKVKGYLSQDKHQKRDTTNNVQDSDFDYFKQ
;
A
#
# COMPACT_ATOMS: atom_id res chain seq x y z
N MET A 1 -4.78 8.64 -19.32
CA MET A 1 -4.23 9.13 -18.03
C MET A 1 -4.84 8.31 -16.92
N GLU A 2 -4.04 7.85 -15.96
CA GLU A 2 -4.54 7.14 -14.78
C GLU A 2 -4.72 8.13 -13.64
N VAL A 3 -5.89 8.15 -13.02
CA VAL A 3 -6.16 9.00 -11.85
C VAL A 3 -5.99 8.15 -10.59
N PRO A 4 -4.97 8.40 -9.76
CA PRO A 4 -4.79 7.68 -8.51
C PRO A 4 -5.87 8.08 -7.49
N LYS A 5 -6.45 7.07 -6.84
CA LYS A 5 -7.32 7.19 -5.67
C LYS A 5 -6.65 6.44 -4.53
N VAL A 6 -6.30 7.18 -3.49
CA VAL A 6 -5.51 6.68 -2.38
C VAL A 6 -6.41 6.47 -1.17
N GLY A 7 -6.35 5.28 -0.58
CA GLY A 7 -6.92 5.01 0.74
C GLY A 7 -5.84 4.59 1.72
N PHE A 8 -6.14 4.60 3.01
CA PHE A 8 -5.23 4.16 4.07
C PHE A 8 -5.64 2.78 4.58
N ASN A 9 -4.73 1.80 4.51
CA ASN A 9 -5.01 0.40 4.85
C ASN A 9 -6.13 -0.23 3.99
N SER A 10 -6.33 0.34 2.79
CA SER A 10 -7.41 -0.04 1.87
C SER A 10 -7.19 -1.36 1.16
N SER A 11 -5.97 -1.90 1.20
CA SER A 11 -5.65 -3.19 0.62
C SER A 11 -6.40 -4.36 1.24
N ARG A 12 -6.76 -4.24 2.53
CA ARG A 12 -7.45 -5.27 3.30
C ARG A 12 -8.97 -5.12 3.29
N PHE A 13 -9.45 -3.88 3.31
CA PHE A 13 -10.87 -3.59 3.53
C PHE A 13 -11.53 -3.11 2.24
N ASP A 14 -11.26 -1.86 1.83
CA ASP A 14 -12.03 -1.16 0.80
C ASP A 14 -11.96 -1.83 -0.57
N LYS A 15 -10.78 -2.34 -0.94
CA LYS A 15 -10.58 -2.84 -2.32
C LYS A 15 -11.39 -4.08 -2.63
N SER A 16 -11.73 -4.90 -1.64
CA SER A 16 -12.62 -6.04 -1.85
C SER A 16 -14.01 -5.58 -2.30
N LEU A 17 -14.54 -4.54 -1.64
CA LEU A 17 -15.80 -3.90 -2.00
C LEU A 17 -15.69 -3.24 -3.38
N ILE A 18 -14.63 -2.48 -3.65
CA ILE A 18 -14.41 -1.84 -4.94
C ILE A 18 -14.39 -2.87 -6.07
N ILE A 19 -13.67 -3.98 -5.92
CA ILE A 19 -13.61 -5.05 -6.92
C ILE A 19 -15.00 -5.62 -7.18
N SER A 20 -15.78 -5.88 -6.13
CA SER A 20 -17.13 -6.43 -6.25
C SER A 20 -18.09 -5.52 -7.02
N GLN A 21 -17.91 -4.20 -6.92
CA GLN A 21 -18.81 -3.20 -7.54
C GLN A 21 -18.34 -2.71 -8.91
N MET A 22 -17.02 -2.80 -9.21
CA MET A 22 -16.43 -2.21 -10.42
C MET A 22 -16.45 -3.13 -11.64
N GLN A 23 -16.86 -4.39 -11.50
CA GLN A 23 -17.10 -5.28 -12.63
C GLN A 23 -18.57 -5.17 -13.09
N CYS A 24 -18.93 -3.99 -13.61
CA CYS A 24 -20.32 -3.63 -13.91
C CYS A 24 -20.51 -3.24 -15.38
N LYS A 25 -21.65 -2.63 -15.72
CA LYS A 25 -21.99 -2.23 -17.10
C LYS A 25 -20.95 -1.29 -17.69
N ASP A 26 -20.51 -0.29 -16.92
CA ASP A 26 -19.67 0.81 -17.42
C ASP A 26 -18.19 0.67 -17.07
N TRP A 27 -17.83 -0.19 -16.12
CA TRP A 27 -16.46 -0.35 -15.64
C TRP A 27 -15.96 -1.79 -15.81
N THR A 28 -14.65 -1.93 -15.98
CA THR A 28 -13.93 -3.22 -15.97
C THR A 28 -12.65 -3.10 -15.18
N ILE A 29 -12.29 -4.17 -14.47
CA ILE A 29 -10.96 -4.29 -13.87
C ILE A 29 -9.97 -4.63 -14.99
N SER A 30 -9.00 -3.74 -15.19
CA SER A 30 -7.97 -3.87 -16.23
C SER A 30 -6.66 -4.40 -15.70
N ASN A 31 -6.36 -4.16 -14.41
CA ASN A 31 -5.18 -4.68 -13.76
C ASN A 31 -5.46 -4.88 -12.26
N TYR A 32 -4.87 -5.94 -11.70
CA TYR A 32 -4.97 -6.30 -10.31
C TYR A 32 -3.61 -6.81 -9.82
N ILE A 33 -3.11 -6.24 -8.74
CA ILE A 33 -1.86 -6.65 -8.11
C ILE A 33 -2.13 -6.92 -6.63
N GLY A 34 -1.83 -8.13 -6.17
CA GLY A 34 -2.04 -8.53 -4.78
C GLY A 34 -2.39 -10.01 -4.65
N SER A 35 -2.73 -10.41 -3.42
CA SER A 35 -3.34 -11.71 -3.14
C SER A 35 -4.86 -11.54 -3.00
N ALA A 36 -5.61 -12.63 -3.12
CA ALA A 36 -7.07 -12.62 -2.92
C ALA A 36 -7.54 -11.89 -1.64
N SER A 37 -6.73 -11.92 -0.57
CA SER A 37 -7.00 -11.24 0.70
C SER A 37 -6.40 -9.83 0.83
N THR A 38 -5.41 -9.46 0.00
CA THR A 38 -4.72 -8.16 0.07
C THR A 38 -4.45 -7.61 -1.33
N ALA A 39 -5.30 -6.70 -1.80
CA ALA A 39 -5.13 -6.05 -3.09
C ALA A 39 -4.20 -4.83 -2.92
N LYS A 40 -2.95 -4.89 -3.39
CA LYS A 40 -2.03 -3.75 -3.34
C LYS A 40 -2.43 -2.65 -4.32
N GLN A 41 -2.88 -3.03 -5.50
CA GLN A 41 -3.30 -2.10 -6.55
C GLN A 41 -4.44 -2.68 -7.36
N VAL A 42 -5.42 -1.84 -7.70
CA VAL A 42 -6.51 -2.19 -8.63
C VAL A 42 -6.66 -1.05 -9.63
N ILE A 43 -6.62 -1.35 -10.93
CA ILE A 43 -6.87 -0.37 -11.98
C ILE A 43 -8.18 -0.71 -12.67
N VAL A 44 -9.14 0.19 -12.59
CA VAL A 44 -10.41 0.08 -13.28
C VAL A 44 -10.43 1.00 -14.49
N HIS A 45 -11.04 0.53 -15.56
CA HIS A 45 -11.16 1.24 -16.83
C HIS A 45 -12.64 1.40 -17.16
N HIS A 46 -13.03 2.61 -17.54
CA HIS A 46 -14.37 2.87 -18.03
C HIS A 46 -14.49 2.36 -19.47
N LYS A 47 -15.51 1.55 -19.80
CA LYS A 47 -15.59 0.86 -21.10
C LYS A 47 -15.77 1.80 -22.29
N LYS A 48 -16.42 2.95 -22.08
CA LYS A 48 -16.75 3.92 -23.14
C LYS A 48 -15.91 5.19 -23.13
N LEU A 49 -15.25 5.47 -22.00
CA LEU A 49 -14.49 6.69 -21.79
C LEU A 49 -13.03 6.28 -21.67
N ASN A 50 -12.10 7.05 -22.23
CA ASN A 50 -10.67 6.77 -22.06
C ASN A 50 -10.18 7.19 -20.66
N LEU A 51 -10.85 6.67 -19.61
CA LEU A 51 -10.64 7.01 -18.22
C LEU A 51 -10.24 5.75 -17.45
N LYS A 52 -9.09 5.83 -16.77
CA LYS A 52 -8.59 4.80 -15.86
C LYS A 52 -8.47 5.37 -14.46
N VAL A 53 -8.99 4.65 -13.48
CA VAL A 53 -8.86 4.98 -12.05
C VAL A 53 -8.01 3.92 -11.39
N LYS A 54 -6.97 4.35 -10.69
CA LYS A 54 -5.99 3.50 -10.03
C LYS A 54 -6.18 3.58 -8.51
N PHE A 55 -6.70 2.53 -7.89
CA PHE A 55 -6.84 2.44 -6.45
C PHE A 55 -5.54 1.93 -5.82
N VAL A 56 -4.96 2.73 -4.93
CA VAL A 56 -3.69 2.44 -4.24
C VAL A 56 -3.88 2.57 -2.74
N ASP A 57 -3.19 1.72 -1.99
CA ASP A 57 -3.12 1.85 -0.54
C ASP A 57 -1.86 2.62 -0.16
N MET A 58 -2.00 3.68 0.64
CA MET A 58 -0.88 4.46 1.17
C MET A 58 0.11 3.58 1.94
N LEU A 59 -0.36 2.53 2.63
CA LEU A 59 0.50 1.57 3.32
C LEU A 59 1.34 0.70 2.39
N THR A 60 1.17 0.80 1.07
CA THR A 60 2.10 0.20 0.10
C THR A 60 3.44 0.95 0.06
N TYR A 61 3.44 2.20 0.52
CA TYR A 61 4.58 3.10 0.56
C TYR A 61 5.16 3.28 1.97
N LEU A 62 4.49 2.75 2.98
CA LEU A 62 4.87 2.84 4.38
C LEU A 62 5.01 1.45 5.00
N GLN A 63 5.67 1.37 6.15
CA GLN A 63 5.52 0.19 7.00
C GLN A 63 4.10 0.14 7.57
N PRO A 64 3.54 -1.05 7.87
CA PRO A 64 2.23 -1.15 8.49
C PRO A 64 2.17 -0.33 9.78
N MET A 65 1.33 0.71 9.80
CA MET A 65 1.16 1.61 10.93
C MET A 65 -0.23 2.24 10.94
N GLU A 66 -0.61 2.81 12.09
CA GLU A 66 -1.85 3.56 12.24
C GLU A 66 -1.75 4.94 11.59
N LEU A 67 -2.87 5.48 11.09
CA LEU A 67 -2.92 6.80 10.46
C LEU A 67 -2.36 7.91 11.37
N LYS A 68 -2.65 7.82 12.68
CA LYS A 68 -2.13 8.74 13.70
C LYS A 68 -0.60 8.75 13.73
N GLN A 69 0.02 7.57 13.61
CA GLN A 69 1.48 7.45 13.60
C GLN A 69 2.06 8.01 12.29
N ALA A 70 1.45 7.69 11.15
CA ALA A 70 1.87 8.24 9.86
C ALA A 70 1.81 9.78 9.83
N ALA A 71 0.75 10.38 10.40
CA ALA A 71 0.63 11.82 10.50
C ALA A 71 1.67 12.45 11.43
N LYS A 72 2.08 11.75 12.49
CA LYS A 72 3.16 12.20 13.38
C LYS A 72 4.53 12.14 12.72
N ASP A 73 4.81 11.06 11.99
CA ASP A 73 6.13 10.80 11.41
C ASP A 73 6.38 11.57 10.11
N PHE A 74 5.33 11.81 9.32
CA PHE A 74 5.43 12.42 7.99
C PHE A 74 4.62 13.72 7.85
N GLY A 75 4.01 14.22 8.92
CA GLY A 75 3.41 15.56 8.97
C GLY A 75 4.28 16.57 9.72
N ASP A 76 3.80 17.80 9.87
CA ASP A 76 4.54 18.91 10.51
C ASP A 76 4.40 18.94 12.04
N GLY A 77 4.26 17.76 12.66
CA GLY A 77 3.70 17.63 14.01
C GLY A 77 2.19 17.39 13.96
N TYR A 78 1.77 16.41 14.74
CA TYR A 78 0.38 15.97 14.82
C TYR A 78 -0.48 17.07 15.46
N ASP A 79 -1.42 17.61 14.70
CA ASP A 79 -2.52 18.40 15.25
C ASP A 79 -3.44 17.38 15.95
N ASP A 80 -3.66 17.52 17.26
CA ASP A 80 -4.30 16.51 18.15
C ASP A 80 -5.77 16.16 17.82
N LYS A 81 -6.24 16.49 16.62
CA LYS A 81 -7.63 16.54 16.20
C LYS A 81 -8.18 15.24 15.60
N LYS A 82 -7.47 14.10 15.68
CA LYS A 82 -8.13 12.83 15.32
C LYS A 82 -9.23 12.56 16.35
N GLY A 83 -10.47 12.67 15.91
CA GLY A 83 -11.64 12.38 16.73
C GLY A 83 -11.70 10.92 17.18
N LEU A 84 -12.73 10.59 17.95
CA LEU A 84 -12.99 9.24 18.44
C LEU A 84 -14.31 8.77 17.88
N PHE A 85 -14.30 7.67 17.14
CA PHE A 85 -15.51 7.13 16.53
C PHE A 85 -15.76 5.67 16.97
N PRO A 86 -17.00 5.31 17.33
CA PRO A 86 -17.34 3.94 17.69
C PRO A 86 -17.63 3.10 16.44
N TYR A 87 -16.62 2.39 15.94
CA TYR A 87 -16.69 1.62 14.69
C TYR A 87 -17.71 0.47 14.68
N GLU A 88 -18.11 -0.02 15.84
CA GLU A 88 -19.04 -1.15 15.99
C GLU A 88 -20.45 -0.68 16.38
N ALA A 89 -20.76 0.62 16.26
CA ALA A 89 -21.99 1.19 16.79
C ALA A 89 -23.27 0.89 15.99
N PHE A 90 -23.15 0.56 14.72
CA PHE A 90 -24.27 0.31 13.84
C PHE A 90 -23.90 -0.68 12.73
N ASN A 91 -24.91 -1.19 12.03
CA ASN A 91 -24.79 -2.09 10.89
C ASN A 91 -25.78 -1.67 9.79
N THR A 92 -25.88 -2.47 8.73
CA THR A 92 -26.77 -2.20 7.58
C THR A 92 -28.24 -2.05 7.94
N ASP A 93 -28.67 -2.69 9.03
CA ASP A 93 -30.09 -2.82 9.37
C ASP A 93 -30.55 -1.64 10.24
N ASN A 94 -29.65 -1.08 11.06
CA ASN A 94 -29.98 -0.02 12.02
C ASN A 94 -29.27 1.32 11.78
N VAL A 95 -28.46 1.45 10.72
CA VAL A 95 -27.65 2.67 10.44
C VAL A 95 -28.48 3.95 10.50
N ASN A 96 -29.66 3.97 9.88
CA ASN A 96 -30.51 5.15 9.84
C ASN A 96 -31.07 5.50 11.23
N GLU A 97 -31.48 4.50 12.01
CA GLU A 97 -31.99 4.71 13.36
C GLU A 97 -30.88 5.22 14.29
N VAL A 98 -29.71 4.58 14.26
CA VAL A 98 -28.59 4.90 15.16
C VAL A 98 -28.01 6.27 14.84
N LEU A 99 -27.83 6.62 13.57
CA LEU A 99 -27.18 7.86 13.16
C LEU A 99 -28.11 9.08 13.16
N SER A 100 -29.43 8.90 13.08
CA SER A 100 -30.39 10.00 13.14
C SER A 100 -30.60 10.55 14.55
N LYS A 101 -30.09 9.87 15.58
CA LYS A 101 -30.19 10.31 16.99
C LYS A 101 -29.35 11.58 17.23
N SER A 102 -29.91 12.49 18.02
CA SER A 102 -29.25 13.71 18.46
C SER A 102 -28.39 13.53 19.71
N GLU A 103 -28.69 12.54 20.55
CA GLU A 103 -27.82 12.23 21.68
C GLU A 103 -26.46 11.67 21.22
N PRO A 104 -25.36 11.92 21.96
CA PRO A 104 -24.07 11.31 21.69
C PRO A 104 -24.12 9.78 21.83
N PHE A 105 -23.12 9.09 21.29
CA PHE A 105 -22.90 7.67 21.53
C PHE A 105 -22.57 7.45 23.01
N THR A 106 -23.20 6.46 23.62
CA THR A 106 -22.81 6.02 24.97
C THR A 106 -21.43 5.38 24.94
N MET A 107 -20.76 5.37 26.10
CA MET A 107 -19.41 4.82 26.25
C MET A 107 -19.30 3.35 25.80
N GLU A 108 -20.37 2.58 25.95
CA GLU A 108 -20.43 1.16 25.56
C GLU A 108 -20.21 0.94 24.06
N TYR A 109 -20.65 1.88 23.22
CA TYR A 109 -20.47 1.79 21.77
C TYR A 109 -19.00 1.82 21.34
N PHE A 110 -18.10 2.32 22.18
CA PHE A 110 -16.67 2.36 21.90
C PHE A 110 -15.93 1.07 22.30
N ASN A 111 -16.62 0.10 22.90
CA ASN A 111 -16.03 -1.20 23.18
C ASN A 111 -15.78 -1.94 21.86
N SER A 112 -14.53 -2.35 21.61
CA SER A 112 -14.22 -3.17 20.44
C SER A 112 -14.27 -4.65 20.81
N SER A 113 -15.18 -5.39 20.18
CA SER A 113 -15.21 -6.85 20.30
C SER A 113 -13.97 -7.49 19.66
N LEU A 114 -13.47 -6.89 18.59
CA LEU A 114 -12.36 -7.41 17.79
C LEU A 114 -11.01 -7.21 18.49
N LYS A 115 -10.76 -6.02 19.06
CA LYS A 115 -9.53 -5.71 19.81
C LYS A 115 -9.63 -6.07 21.30
N LYS A 116 -10.83 -6.38 21.80
CA LYS A 116 -11.13 -6.59 23.24
C LYS A 116 -10.68 -5.40 24.10
N THR A 117 -10.84 -4.20 23.57
CA THR A 117 -10.45 -2.94 24.22
C THR A 117 -11.67 -2.12 24.60
N LYS A 118 -11.57 -1.36 25.68
CA LYS A 118 -12.54 -0.36 26.09
C LYS A 118 -11.92 1.03 25.97
N ILE A 119 -12.75 2.02 25.70
CA ILE A 119 -12.34 3.43 25.74
C ILE A 119 -12.00 3.83 27.18
N SER A 120 -11.03 4.73 27.35
CA SER A 120 -10.75 5.32 28.66
C SER A 120 -11.80 6.38 29.00
N GLU A 121 -12.06 6.63 30.29
CA GLU A 121 -12.97 7.70 30.72
C GLU A 121 -12.52 9.06 30.16
N LYS A 122 -11.21 9.31 30.18
CA LYS A 122 -10.62 10.55 29.63
C LYS A 122 -10.93 10.73 28.15
N ASP A 123 -10.74 9.69 27.34
CA ASP A 123 -11.01 9.74 25.91
C ASP A 123 -12.51 9.89 25.63
N TYR A 124 -13.36 9.24 26.43
CA TYR A 124 -14.80 9.39 26.31
C TYR A 124 -15.27 10.83 26.63
N GLN A 125 -14.69 11.48 27.63
CA GLN A 125 -14.98 12.90 27.91
C GLN A 125 -14.54 13.81 26.74
N ILE A 126 -13.39 13.53 26.11
CA ILE A 126 -12.94 14.25 24.90
C ILE A 126 -13.97 14.09 23.77
N TYR A 127 -14.47 12.87 23.56
CA TYR A 127 -15.52 12.60 22.59
C TYR A 127 -16.80 13.41 22.89
N LEU A 128 -17.26 13.42 24.14
CA LEU A 128 -18.47 14.15 24.52
C LEU A 128 -18.37 15.65 24.26
N GLU A 129 -17.22 16.26 24.54
CA GLU A 129 -17.00 17.68 24.23
C GLU A 129 -16.99 17.97 22.74
N ASP A 130 -16.41 17.08 21.92
CA ASP A 130 -16.40 17.22 20.47
C ASP A 130 -17.80 17.02 19.87
N ALA A 131 -18.55 16.02 20.36
CA ALA A 131 -19.90 15.69 19.90
C ALA A 131 -20.89 16.85 20.07
N LYS A 132 -20.71 17.74 21.07
CA LYS A 132 -21.56 18.92 21.29
C LYS A 132 -21.60 19.88 20.09
N ARG A 133 -20.61 19.82 19.20
CA ARG A 133 -20.52 20.67 18.00
C ARG A 133 -21.48 20.24 16.89
N PHE A 134 -22.10 19.08 17.01
CA PHE A 134 -22.87 18.43 15.96
C PHE A 134 -24.32 18.21 16.38
N LYS A 135 -25.26 18.31 15.44
CA LYS A 135 -26.70 18.21 15.73
C LYS A 135 -27.16 16.76 15.90
N ASN A 136 -26.51 15.85 15.20
CA ASN A 136 -26.81 14.42 15.19
C ASN A 136 -25.53 13.63 14.88
N ARG A 137 -25.64 12.30 14.96
CA ARG A 137 -24.51 11.40 14.71
C ARG A 137 -24.12 11.31 13.23
N TRP A 138 -24.99 11.67 12.28
CA TRP A 138 -24.63 11.80 10.86
C TRP A 138 -23.61 12.92 10.66
N ASP A 139 -23.88 14.11 11.20
CA ASP A 139 -22.98 15.26 11.11
C ASP A 139 -21.61 14.91 11.73
N TYR A 140 -21.63 14.17 12.86
CA TYR A 140 -20.41 13.69 13.49
C TYR A 140 -19.63 12.69 12.62
N LEU A 141 -20.31 11.70 12.03
CA LEU A 141 -19.69 10.71 11.13
C LEU A 141 -19.07 11.39 9.90
N GLN A 142 -19.78 12.36 9.31
CA GLN A 142 -19.27 13.11 8.17
C GLN A 142 -17.99 13.86 8.54
N TYR A 143 -18.03 14.63 9.63
CA TYR A 143 -16.86 15.34 10.14
C TYR A 143 -15.69 14.38 10.39
N TYR A 144 -15.95 13.25 11.05
CA TYR A 144 -14.93 12.24 11.34
C TYR A 144 -14.23 11.73 10.08
N ASN A 145 -15.01 11.35 9.06
CA ASN A 145 -14.47 10.84 7.80
C ASN A 145 -13.67 11.91 7.03
N GLU A 146 -14.14 13.16 7.06
CA GLU A 146 -13.43 14.30 6.48
C GLU A 146 -12.12 14.58 7.21
N GLN A 147 -12.10 14.53 8.54
CA GLN A 147 -10.89 14.70 9.34
C GLN A 147 -9.87 13.60 9.08
N ASP A 148 -10.27 12.34 9.06
CA ASP A 148 -9.34 11.23 8.76
C ASP A 148 -8.74 11.38 7.35
N THR A 149 -9.53 11.83 6.38
CA THR A 149 -9.03 12.14 5.03
C THR A 149 -8.05 13.32 5.06
N TYR A 150 -8.38 14.41 5.76
CA TYR A 150 -7.52 15.58 5.88
C TYR A 150 -6.17 15.25 6.54
N ILE A 151 -6.19 14.43 7.61
CA ILE A 151 -5.00 13.95 8.30
C ILE A 151 -4.13 13.10 7.37
N MET A 152 -4.71 12.34 6.44
CA MET A 152 -3.96 11.53 5.47
C MET A 152 -3.26 12.39 4.40
N ILE A 153 -3.82 13.54 4.02
CA ILE A 153 -3.29 14.36 2.91
C ILE A 153 -1.84 14.78 3.17
N LYS A 154 -1.53 15.32 4.36
CA LYS A 154 -0.18 15.80 4.68
C LYS A 154 0.91 14.72 4.54
N PRO A 155 0.85 13.59 5.28
CA PRO A 155 1.86 12.55 5.14
C PRO A 155 1.92 11.99 3.71
N LEU A 156 0.81 11.94 2.97
CA LEU A 156 0.83 11.56 1.55
C LEU A 156 1.61 12.57 0.69
N MET A 157 1.39 13.87 0.88
CA MET A 157 2.11 14.93 0.17
C MET A 157 3.60 14.94 0.51
N THR A 158 3.97 14.66 1.76
CA THR A 158 5.36 14.51 2.18
C THR A 158 6.03 13.35 1.45
N LEU A 159 5.38 12.17 1.40
CA LEU A 159 5.88 11.03 0.63
C LEU A 159 5.96 11.34 -0.87
N ILE A 160 5.03 12.07 -1.45
CA ILE A 160 5.16 12.47 -2.86
C ILE A 160 6.39 13.38 -3.05
N SER A 161 6.58 14.35 -2.15
CA SER A 161 7.64 15.36 -2.24
C SER A 161 9.04 14.76 -2.08
N LEU A 162 9.21 13.81 -1.15
CA LEU A 162 10.48 13.11 -0.91
C LEU A 162 10.96 12.36 -2.17
N GLN A 163 10.03 11.81 -2.95
CA GLN A 163 10.30 11.04 -4.15
C GLN A 163 10.50 11.98 -5.33
N PHE A 164 9.68 13.03 -5.41
CA PHE A 164 9.76 14.05 -6.43
C PHE A 164 11.08 14.82 -6.41
N LYS A 165 11.76 14.92 -5.26
CA LYS A 165 13.14 15.44 -5.15
C LYS A 165 14.11 14.77 -6.14
N TYR A 166 13.87 13.51 -6.48
CA TYR A 166 14.66 12.73 -7.44
C TYR A 166 13.98 12.61 -8.81
N LYS A 167 13.01 13.48 -9.11
CA LYS A 167 12.18 13.47 -10.34
C LYS A 167 11.40 12.17 -10.53
N ILE A 168 11.06 11.50 -9.43
CA ILE A 168 10.31 10.25 -9.43
C ILE A 168 8.86 10.53 -9.04
N ASP A 169 7.93 10.18 -9.93
CA ASP A 169 6.52 10.11 -9.59
C ASP A 169 6.26 8.86 -8.73
N MET A 170 5.91 9.06 -7.47
CA MET A 170 5.63 7.98 -6.52
C MET A 170 4.53 7.03 -7.01
N PHE A 171 3.47 7.55 -7.66
CA PHE A 171 2.34 6.74 -8.09
C PHE A 171 2.63 5.93 -9.35
N SER A 172 3.70 6.23 -10.08
CA SER A 172 4.18 5.39 -11.18
C SER A 172 4.77 4.07 -10.68
N PHE A 173 5.13 3.96 -9.40
CA PHE A 173 5.72 2.77 -8.80
C PHE A 173 4.76 2.05 -7.86
N MET A 174 4.93 0.72 -7.77
CA MET A 174 4.04 -0.16 -7.01
C MET A 174 4.35 -0.25 -5.51
N SER A 175 5.46 0.33 -5.04
CA SER A 175 5.89 0.26 -3.64
C SER A 175 7.01 1.23 -3.33
N MET A 176 7.27 1.46 -2.03
CA MET A 176 8.42 2.27 -1.61
C MET A 176 9.76 1.67 -2.05
N ALA A 177 9.91 0.34 -2.00
CA ALA A 177 11.14 -0.32 -2.45
C ALA A 177 11.40 -0.09 -3.95
N ALA A 178 10.35 -0.08 -4.76
CA ALA A 178 10.45 0.23 -6.19
C ALA A 178 10.86 1.70 -6.41
N CYS A 179 10.29 2.65 -5.63
CA CYS A 179 10.73 4.03 -5.63
C CYS A 179 12.21 4.17 -5.22
N SER A 180 12.65 3.49 -4.15
CA SER A 180 14.04 3.53 -3.69
C SER A 180 15.01 2.97 -4.73
N ASN A 181 14.62 1.92 -5.44
CA ASN A 181 15.42 1.38 -6.54
C ASN A 181 15.55 2.39 -7.70
N ALA A 182 14.46 3.07 -8.06
CA ALA A 182 14.49 4.13 -9.04
C ALA A 182 15.39 5.30 -8.60
N ILE A 183 15.34 5.70 -7.32
CA ILE A 183 16.22 6.73 -6.75
C ILE A 183 17.69 6.30 -6.87
N LYS A 184 17.99 5.04 -6.56
CA LYS A 184 19.35 4.48 -6.68
C LYS A 184 19.89 4.64 -8.10
N TYR A 185 19.09 4.28 -9.12
CA TYR A 185 19.51 4.45 -10.51
C TYR A 185 19.60 5.92 -10.92
N ALA A 186 18.63 6.75 -10.52
CA ALA A 186 18.68 8.19 -10.78
C ALA A 186 19.97 8.82 -10.23
N LYS A 187 20.47 8.33 -9.09
CA LYS A 187 21.75 8.76 -8.52
C LYS A 187 22.96 8.15 -9.19
N ALA A 188 22.93 6.86 -9.54
CA ALA A 188 24.05 6.22 -10.24
C ALA A 188 24.34 6.85 -11.61
N TYR A 189 23.31 7.40 -12.26
CA TYR A 189 23.39 8.04 -13.58
C TYR A 189 23.24 9.56 -13.51
N GLU A 190 23.38 10.19 -12.34
CA GLU A 190 23.17 11.65 -12.18
C GLU A 190 24.13 12.47 -13.07
N ASP A 191 25.38 11.99 -13.22
CA ASP A 191 26.42 12.60 -14.05
C ASP A 191 26.51 11.96 -15.45
N PHE A 192 25.59 11.06 -15.79
CA PHE A 192 25.58 10.41 -17.10
C PHE A 192 25.08 11.37 -18.17
N ASN A 193 25.95 11.65 -19.13
CA ASN A 193 25.71 12.47 -20.30
C ASN A 193 25.76 11.56 -21.53
N ILE A 194 24.62 11.36 -22.21
CA ILE A 194 24.54 10.53 -23.42
C ILE A 194 25.48 11.02 -24.54
N ASN A 195 25.80 12.32 -24.55
CA ASN A 195 26.72 12.95 -25.49
C ASN A 195 28.13 13.14 -24.89
N GLY A 196 28.38 12.58 -23.71
CA GLY A 196 29.66 12.65 -23.02
C GLY A 196 30.72 11.82 -23.77
N LEU A 197 31.93 12.36 -23.84
CA LEU A 197 33.09 11.60 -24.31
C LEU A 197 33.65 10.82 -23.13
N TYR A 198 33.35 9.52 -23.09
CA TYR A 198 33.87 8.62 -22.07
C TYR A 198 35.15 7.94 -22.58
N PRO A 199 36.22 7.87 -21.77
CA PRO A 199 37.40 7.12 -22.16
C PRO A 199 37.04 5.64 -22.29
N ASN A 200 37.64 4.96 -23.26
CA ASN A 200 37.56 3.50 -23.34
C ASN A 200 38.26 2.94 -22.11
N PHE A 201 37.49 2.36 -21.19
CA PHE A 201 38.04 1.62 -20.08
C PHE A 201 38.33 0.20 -20.55
N GLU A 202 39.53 -0.30 -20.27
CA GLU A 202 39.77 -1.74 -20.32
C GLU A 202 38.94 -2.38 -19.21
N ASP A 203 38.09 -3.35 -19.58
CA ASP A 203 37.31 -4.11 -18.61
C ASP A 203 38.24 -4.98 -17.76
N GLN A 204 38.65 -4.43 -16.61
CA GLN A 204 39.42 -5.14 -15.59
C GLN A 204 38.52 -5.93 -14.63
N SER A 205 37.20 -5.97 -14.87
CA SER A 205 36.30 -6.73 -14.01
C SER A 205 36.65 -8.21 -14.09
N GLN A 206 36.58 -8.87 -12.93
CA GLN A 206 36.85 -10.29 -12.86
C GLN A 206 35.71 -11.03 -13.55
N LYS A 207 35.96 -11.50 -14.77
CA LYS A 207 34.99 -12.31 -15.51
C LYS A 207 34.60 -13.53 -14.67
N PHE A 208 33.30 -13.72 -14.48
CA PHE A 208 32.81 -14.93 -13.83
C PHE A 208 33.00 -16.11 -14.78
N TYR A 209 33.81 -17.07 -14.38
CA TYR A 209 33.95 -18.34 -15.08
C TYR A 209 33.20 -19.40 -14.29
N LEU A 210 32.21 -20.02 -14.93
CA LEU A 210 31.46 -21.11 -14.32
C LEU A 210 32.39 -22.31 -14.09
N LYS A 211 32.67 -22.59 -12.82
CA LYS A 211 33.47 -23.75 -12.41
C LYS A 211 32.57 -24.94 -12.16
N GLU A 212 33.05 -26.13 -12.47
CA GLU A 212 32.29 -27.38 -12.29
C GLU A 212 31.83 -27.59 -10.84
N ASN A 213 32.70 -27.34 -9.86
CA ASN A 213 32.33 -27.40 -8.43
C ASN A 213 31.20 -26.43 -8.06
N TYR A 214 31.20 -25.23 -8.66
CA TYR A 214 30.14 -24.25 -8.44
C TYR A 214 28.82 -24.74 -9.07
N TRP A 215 28.88 -25.27 -10.29
CA TRP A 215 27.74 -25.86 -11.00
C TRP A 215 27.10 -27.00 -10.20
N GLN A 216 27.90 -27.99 -9.79
CA GLN A 216 27.41 -29.13 -8.99
C GLN A 216 26.77 -28.68 -7.67
N SER A 217 27.34 -27.66 -7.02
CA SER A 217 26.75 -27.07 -5.82
C SER A 217 25.37 -26.46 -6.10
N LYS A 218 25.20 -25.78 -7.24
CA LYS A 218 23.91 -25.20 -7.66
C LYS A 218 22.89 -26.27 -8.00
N VAL A 219 23.25 -27.26 -8.81
CA VAL A 219 22.37 -28.39 -9.18
C VAL A 219 21.84 -29.09 -7.92
N LYS A 220 22.73 -29.44 -6.97
CA LYS A 220 22.34 -30.05 -5.68
C LYS A 220 21.44 -29.13 -4.86
N GLY A 221 21.73 -27.83 -4.83
CA GLY A 221 20.94 -26.83 -4.13
C GLY A 221 19.51 -26.74 -4.65
N TYR A 222 19.33 -26.66 -5.98
CA TYR A 222 18.00 -26.63 -6.60
C TYR A 222 17.23 -27.92 -6.39
N LEU A 223 17.88 -29.08 -6.54
CA LEU A 223 17.26 -30.37 -6.27
C LEU A 223 16.74 -30.47 -4.83
N SER A 224 17.52 -29.97 -3.85
CA SER A 224 17.11 -29.94 -2.44
C SER A 224 15.89 -29.03 -2.22
N GLN A 225 15.87 -27.86 -2.85
CA GLN A 225 14.74 -26.92 -2.77
C GLN A 225 13.46 -27.51 -3.37
N ASP A 226 13.55 -28.16 -4.53
CA ASP A 226 12.40 -28.74 -5.21
C ASP A 226 11.85 -29.94 -4.45
N LYS A 227 12.72 -30.79 -3.87
CA LYS A 227 12.31 -31.87 -2.97
C LYS A 227 11.60 -31.34 -1.73
N HIS A 228 12.12 -30.27 -1.11
CA HIS A 228 11.49 -29.65 0.04
C HIS A 228 10.09 -29.08 -0.29
N GLN A 229 9.93 -28.51 -1.48
CA GLN A 229 8.67 -27.96 -1.98
C GLN A 229 7.77 -28.98 -2.68
N LYS A 230 8.16 -30.26 -2.72
CA LYS A 230 7.43 -31.37 -3.38
C LYS A 230 7.11 -31.09 -4.87
N ARG A 231 8.04 -30.47 -5.59
CA ARG A 231 7.93 -30.23 -7.04
C ARG A 231 8.44 -31.42 -7.84
N ASP A 232 7.93 -31.59 -9.06
CA ASP A 232 8.46 -32.56 -10.02
C ASP A 232 9.90 -32.17 -10.42
N THR A 233 10.83 -33.14 -10.35
CA THR A 233 12.25 -32.94 -10.64
C THR A 233 12.69 -33.60 -11.94
N THR A 234 11.76 -34.17 -12.72
CA THR A 234 12.08 -35.02 -13.89
C THR A 234 12.87 -34.25 -14.96
N ASN A 235 12.62 -32.95 -15.12
CA ASN A 235 13.28 -32.10 -16.12
C ASN A 235 14.24 -31.07 -15.50
N ASN A 236 14.73 -31.34 -14.29
CA ASN A 236 15.71 -30.44 -13.67
C ASN A 236 17.07 -30.57 -14.37
N VAL A 237 17.79 -29.44 -14.41
CA VAL A 237 19.19 -29.40 -14.82
C VAL A 237 20.03 -30.39 -14.01
N GLN A 238 20.91 -31.10 -14.70
CA GLN A 238 21.78 -32.14 -14.17
C GLN A 238 23.23 -31.69 -14.18
N ASP A 239 24.07 -32.41 -13.44
CA ASP A 239 25.52 -32.18 -13.47
C ASP A 239 26.09 -32.35 -14.90
N SER A 240 25.48 -33.21 -15.73
CA SER A 240 25.84 -33.42 -17.14
C SER A 240 25.61 -32.23 -18.05
N ASP A 241 24.78 -31.25 -17.66
CA ASP A 241 24.46 -30.09 -18.50
C ASP A 241 25.54 -28.99 -18.40
N PHE A 242 26.60 -29.22 -17.63
CA PHE A 242 27.66 -28.25 -17.38
C PHE A 242 28.26 -27.64 -18.66
N ASP A 243 28.57 -28.48 -19.65
CA ASP A 243 29.21 -28.03 -20.89
C ASP A 243 28.30 -27.11 -21.71
N TYR A 244 26.99 -27.28 -21.61
CA TYR A 244 26.02 -26.39 -22.26
C TYR A 244 25.99 -25.00 -21.59
N PHE A 245 26.10 -24.93 -20.27
CA PHE A 245 25.98 -23.68 -19.50
C PHE A 245 27.31 -22.97 -19.22
N LYS A 246 28.45 -23.58 -19.54
CA LYS A 246 29.79 -23.00 -19.37
C LYS A 246 30.16 -22.00 -20.48
N GLN A 247 29.51 -22.07 -21.64
CA GLN A 247 29.74 -21.15 -22.77
C GLN A 247 29.43 -19.70 -22.39
#